data_AF-A0A512DNH3-F1
#
_entry.id   AF-A0A512DNH3-F1
#
_cell.length_a   1.000
_cell.length_b   1.000
_cell.length_c   1.000
_cell.angle_alpha   90.00
_cell.angle_beta   90.00
_cell.angle_gamma   90.00
#
_symmetry.space_group_name_H-M   'P 1'
#
loop_
_entity.id
_entity.type
_entity.pdbx_description
1 polymer ?
#
loop_
_entity_poly.entity_id
_entity_poly.type
_entity_poly.pdbx_seq_one_letter_code
_entity_poly.pdbx_strand_id
1 'polypeptide(L)'
;MIDRQGCDKALETLDRVLDEKPEQYHEEVVEVLRCLVSIRNHLIARRRSEPSGDLDERLDHANVVISVMTSGSFPVVGLNHERLKQARDLMASILDTLQPDAKANQPSSP
;
A
#
# COMPACT_ATOMS: atom_id res chain seq x y z
N MET A 1 -9.77 10.50 5.21
CA MET A 1 -9.72 9.30 6.05
C MET A 1 -9.40 8.13 5.13
N ILE A 2 -8.42 7.29 5.46
CA ILE A 2 -8.07 6.12 4.64
C ILE A 2 -9.20 5.09 4.79
N ASP A 3 -9.71 4.57 3.67
CA ASP A 3 -10.66 3.46 3.66
C ASP A 3 -9.91 2.15 3.87
N ARG A 4 -9.96 1.65 5.11
CA ARG A 4 -9.21 0.45 5.53
C ARG A 4 -9.72 -0.81 4.83
N GLN A 5 -11.03 -0.92 4.63
CA GLN A 5 -11.61 -2.07 3.91
C GLN A 5 -11.14 -2.09 2.46
N GLY A 6 -11.01 -0.91 1.83
CA GLY A 6 -10.41 -0.78 0.51
C GLY A 6 -8.92 -1.15 0.46
N CYS A 7 -8.17 -0.93 1.54
CA CYS A 7 -6.76 -1.30 1.63
C CYS A 7 -6.55 -2.80 1.80
N ASP A 8 -7.34 -3.44 2.68
CA ASP A 8 -7.28 -4.88 2.90
C ASP A 8 -7.65 -5.64 1.61
N LYS A 9 -8.70 -5.19 0.91
CA LYS A 9 -9.10 -5.72 -0.40
C LYS A 9 -8.01 -5.55 -1.46
N ALA A 10 -7.27 -4.45 -1.41
CA ALA A 10 -6.17 -4.20 -2.34
C ALA A 10 -4.98 -5.13 -2.07
N LEU A 11 -4.67 -5.45 -0.81
CA LEU A 11 -3.66 -6.46 -0.46
C LEU A 11 -4.07 -7.86 -0.91
N GLU A 12 -5.31 -8.27 -0.64
CA GLU A 12 -5.83 -9.57 -1.11
C GLU A 12 -5.77 -9.68 -2.64
N THR A 13 -5.99 -8.56 -3.34
CA THR A 13 -5.89 -8.51 -4.79
C THR A 13 -4.44 -8.70 -5.25
N LEU A 14 -3.48 -8.03 -4.61
CA LEU A 14 -2.06 -8.21 -4.91
C LEU A 14 -1.59 -9.66 -4.64
N ASP A 15 -2.06 -10.28 -3.56
CA ASP A 15 -1.77 -11.69 -3.28
C ASP A 15 -2.31 -12.62 -4.38
N ARG A 16 -3.54 -12.40 -4.86
CA ARG A 16 -4.11 -13.18 -5.98
C ARG A 16 -3.35 -12.97 -7.29
N VAL A 17 -2.95 -11.73 -7.60
CA VAL A 17 -2.17 -11.43 -8.82
C VAL A 17 -0.77 -12.05 -8.74
N LEU A 18 -0.21 -12.23 -7.54
CA LEU A 18 1.05 -12.93 -7.35
C LEU A 18 0.88 -14.44 -7.57
N ASP A 19 -0.18 -15.04 -7.04
CA ASP A 19 -0.41 -16.49 -7.14
C ASP A 19 -0.91 -16.94 -8.52
N GLU A 20 -1.52 -16.04 -9.30
CA GLU A 20 -2.17 -16.34 -10.57
C GLU A 20 -1.58 -15.58 -11.78
N LYS A 21 -2.15 -15.79 -12.97
CA LYS A 21 -1.71 -15.08 -14.19
C LYS A 21 -2.25 -13.63 -14.19
N PRO A 22 -1.38 -12.60 -14.23
CA PRO A 22 -1.80 -11.19 -14.12
C PRO A 22 -2.74 -10.72 -15.23
N GLU A 23 -2.76 -11.40 -16.38
CA GLU A 23 -3.57 -11.04 -17.56
C GLU A 23 -5.08 -11.09 -17.29
N GLN A 24 -5.51 -11.71 -16.18
CA GLN A 24 -6.93 -11.84 -15.83
C GLN A 24 -7.41 -10.78 -14.84
N TYR A 25 -6.50 -9.96 -14.29
CA TYR A 25 -6.76 -9.10 -13.12
C TYR A 25 -6.64 -7.60 -13.40
N HIS A 26 -6.83 -7.18 -14.66
CA HIS A 26 -6.58 -5.81 -15.08
C HIS A 26 -7.43 -4.77 -14.33
N GLU A 27 -8.71 -5.06 -14.07
CA GLU A 27 -9.60 -4.13 -13.39
C GLU A 27 -9.27 -4.05 -11.90
N GLU A 28 -8.94 -5.18 -11.30
CA GLU A 28 -8.61 -5.30 -9.89
C GLU A 28 -7.27 -4.61 -9.56
N VAL A 29 -6.27 -4.72 -10.44
CA VAL A 29 -5.00 -3.99 -10.33
C VAL A 29 -5.22 -2.47 -10.42
N VAL A 30 -6.19 -2.01 -11.22
CA VAL A 30 -6.56 -0.59 -11.26
C VAL A 30 -7.19 -0.13 -9.94
N GLU A 31 -7.99 -0.95 -9.29
CA GLU A 31 -8.53 -0.65 -7.95
C GLU A 31 -7.43 -0.57 -6.88
N VAL A 32 -6.42 -1.46 -6.94
CA VAL A 32 -5.25 -1.38 -6.07
C VAL A 32 -4.50 -0.05 -6.27
N LEU A 33 -4.28 0.37 -7.52
CA LEU A 33 -3.65 1.65 -7.85
C LEU A 33 -4.45 2.84 -7.29
N ARG A 34 -5.79 2.81 -7.40
CA ARG A 34 -6.67 3.85 -6.82
C ARG A 34 -6.52 3.92 -5.31
N CYS A 35 -6.47 2.77 -4.65
CA CYS A 35 -6.26 2.68 -3.20
C CYS A 35 -4.91 3.30 -2.80
N LEU A 36 -3.81 2.95 -3.49
CA LEU A 36 -2.48 3.49 -3.23
C LEU A 36 -2.38 5.00 -3.45
N VAL A 37 -3.02 5.53 -4.51
CA VAL A 37 -3.10 6.97 -4.75
C VAL A 37 -3.83 7.68 -3.59
N SER A 38 -4.89 7.08 -3.06
CA SER A 38 -5.62 7.60 -1.90
C SER A 38 -4.73 7.63 -0.64
N ILE A 39 -3.98 6.56 -0.37
CA ILE A 39 -3.02 6.48 0.74
C ILE A 39 -1.97 7.59 0.61
N ARG A 40 -1.32 7.72 -0.56
CA ARG A 40 -0.33 8.77 -0.83
C ARG A 40 -0.92 10.17 -0.60
N ASN A 41 -2.12 10.43 -1.12
CA ASN A 41 -2.78 11.73 -0.94
C ASN A 41 -3.03 12.04 0.54
N HIS A 42 -3.41 11.04 1.34
CA HIS A 42 -3.57 11.20 2.78
C HIS A 42 -2.23 11.49 3.48
N LEU A 43 -1.17 10.77 3.14
CA LEU A 43 0.18 11.00 3.70
C LEU A 43 0.71 12.39 3.33
N ILE A 44 0.49 12.87 2.10
CA ILE A 44 0.84 14.24 1.68
C ILE A 44 0.10 15.28 2.54
N ALA A 45 -1.20 15.08 2.75
CA ALA A 45 -2.00 15.98 3.57
C ALA A 45 -1.48 16.01 5.03
N ARG A 46 -1.16 14.84 5.59
CA ARG A 46 -0.63 14.70 6.95
C ARG A 46 0.75 15.33 7.09
N ARG A 47 1.63 15.16 6.09
CA ARG A 47 2.96 15.80 6.06
C ARG A 47 2.87 17.32 6.02
N ARG A 48 1.89 17.87 5.31
CA ARG A 48 1.68 19.33 5.23
C ARG A 48 1.19 19.93 6.55
N SER A 49 0.42 19.18 7.33
CA SER A 49 -0.04 19.62 8.65
C SER A 49 1.02 19.40 9.73
N GLU A 50 1.69 18.25 9.71
CA GLU A 50 2.64 17.81 10.74
C GLU A 50 3.82 17.09 10.09
N PRO A 51 4.89 17.83 9.72
CA PRO A 51 6.08 17.23 9.13
C PRO A 51 6.76 16.27 10.10
N SER A 52 7.07 15.05 9.64
CA SER A 52 7.87 14.08 10.40
C SER A 52 8.64 13.17 9.43
N GLY A 53 9.82 12.70 9.85
CA GLY A 53 10.65 11.83 9.01
C GLY A 53 9.98 10.49 8.66
N ASP A 54 9.15 9.97 9.57
CA ASP A 54 8.32 8.77 9.35
C ASP A 54 7.31 8.96 8.19
N LEU A 55 6.78 10.17 8.01
CA LEU A 55 5.87 10.46 6.90
C LEU A 55 6.58 10.53 5.54
N ASP A 56 7.82 11.00 5.50
CA ASP A 56 8.61 11.03 4.26
C ASP A 56 8.97 9.60 3.83
N GLU A 57 9.38 8.73 4.76
CA GLU A 57 9.64 7.31 4.47
C GLU A 57 8.39 6.57 3.95
N ARG A 58 7.23 6.79 4.57
CA ARG A 58 5.96 6.21 4.11
C ARG A 58 5.54 6.74 2.74
N LEU A 59 5.81 8.02 2.44
CA LEU A 59 5.54 8.60 1.12
C LEU A 59 6.45 8.00 0.04
N ASP A 60 7.72 7.79 0.36
CA ASP A 60 8.67 7.14 -0.54
C ASP A 60 8.24 5.70 -0.84
N HIS A 61 7.83 4.94 0.19
CA HIS A 61 7.27 3.60 -0.03
C HIS A 61 6.03 3.63 -0.94
N ALA A 62 5.06 4.51 -0.69
CA ALA A 62 3.88 4.62 -1.53
C ALA A 62 4.23 4.99 -2.99
N ASN A 63 5.21 5.87 -3.19
CA ASN A 63 5.68 6.24 -4.53
C ASN A 63 6.36 5.06 -5.25
N VAL A 64 7.22 4.31 -4.55
CA VAL A 64 7.88 3.11 -5.10
C VAL A 64 6.84 2.08 -5.57
N VAL A 65 5.85 1.78 -4.73
CA VAL A 65 4.78 0.81 -5.06
C VAL A 65 4.00 1.26 -6.31
N ILE A 66 3.58 2.54 -6.37
CA ILE A 66 2.88 3.09 -7.54
C ILE A 66 3.77 3.04 -8.78
N SER A 67 5.05 3.40 -8.68
CA SER A 67 6.00 3.34 -9.79
C SER A 67 6.18 1.91 -10.31
N VAL A 68 6.28 0.92 -9.41
CA VAL A 68 6.37 -0.49 -9.79
C VAL A 68 5.13 -0.92 -10.57
N MET A 69 3.93 -0.66 -10.01
CA MET A 69 2.67 -1.08 -10.62
C MET A 69 2.39 -0.38 -11.96
N THR A 70 2.73 0.89 -12.08
CA THR A 70 2.55 1.68 -13.32
C THR A 70 3.61 1.36 -14.37
N SER A 71 4.85 1.05 -13.97
CA SER A 71 5.90 0.62 -14.89
C SER A 71 5.64 -0.75 -15.53
N GLY A 72 4.74 -1.54 -14.95
CA GLY A 72 4.29 -2.84 -15.46
C GLY A 72 2.86 -2.86 -16.01
N SER A 73 2.18 -1.71 -16.12
CA SER A 73 0.80 -1.66 -16.58
C SER A 73 0.72 -1.79 -18.12
N PHE A 74 0.12 -2.92 -18.54
CA PHE A 74 -0.32 -3.37 -19.88
C PHE A 74 0.62 -4.31 -20.64
N PRO A 75 0.06 -5.37 -21.26
CA PRO A 75 0.62 -6.72 -21.26
C PRO A 75 1.90 -6.74 -22.08
N VAL A 76 3.02 -6.67 -21.38
CA VAL A 76 4.30 -7.03 -21.94
C VAL A 76 4.77 -8.20 -21.10
N VAL A 77 4.88 -9.35 -21.75
CA VAL A 77 5.70 -10.49 -21.34
C VAL A 77 6.69 -10.10 -20.23
N GLY A 78 6.44 -10.57 -19.00
CA GLY A 78 7.34 -10.35 -17.88
C GLY A 78 6.97 -9.22 -16.92
N LEU A 79 5.74 -9.19 -16.40
CA LEU A 79 5.51 -8.61 -15.08
C LEU A 79 6.47 -9.33 -14.12
N ASN A 80 7.51 -8.63 -13.66
CA ASN A 80 8.52 -9.24 -12.81
C ASN A 80 7.88 -9.50 -11.44
N HIS A 81 7.52 -10.76 -11.19
CA HIS A 81 6.86 -11.23 -9.97
C HIS A 81 7.56 -10.73 -8.69
N GLU A 82 8.89 -10.62 -8.69
CA GLU A 82 9.65 -10.06 -7.58
C GLU A 82 9.29 -8.59 -7.28
N ARG A 83 9.07 -7.78 -8.31
CA ARG A 83 8.67 -6.38 -8.13
C ARG A 83 7.26 -6.27 -7.57
N LEU A 84 6.34 -7.11 -8.05
CA LEU A 84 4.97 -7.12 -7.54
C LEU A 84 4.95 -7.56 -6.06
N LYS A 85 5.79 -8.52 -5.69
CA LYS A 85 5.94 -8.97 -4.31
C LYS A 85 6.50 -7.86 -3.43
N GLN A 86 7.53 -7.15 -3.88
CA GLN A 86 8.06 -5.97 -3.17
C GLN A 86 6.99 -4.88 -2.99
N ALA A 87 6.18 -4.64 -4.02
CA ALA A 87 5.08 -3.68 -3.96
C ALA A 87 4.04 -4.07 -2.89
N ARG A 88 3.69 -5.36 -2.81
CA ARG A 88 2.80 -5.92 -1.80
C ARG A 88 3.39 -5.80 -0.39
N ASP A 89 4.64 -6.17 -0.20
CA ASP A 89 5.29 -6.16 1.13
C ASP A 89 5.41 -4.72 1.67
N LEU A 90 5.73 -3.76 0.81
CA LEU A 90 5.72 -2.33 1.17
C LEU A 90 4.32 -1.84 1.52
N MET A 91 3.29 -2.24 0.78
CA MET A 91 1.91 -1.87 1.07
C MET A 91 1.47 -2.41 2.43
N ALA A 92 1.81 -3.66 2.77
CA ALA A 92 1.51 -4.26 4.07
C ALA A 92 2.19 -3.48 5.21
N SER A 93 3.48 -3.13 5.07
CA SER A 93 4.19 -2.32 6.05
C SER A 93 3.55 -0.95 6.29
N ILE A 94 3.07 -0.29 5.23
CA ILE A 94 2.34 0.99 5.36
C ILE A 94 1.05 0.79 6.17
N LEU A 95 0.31 -0.31 5.99
CA LEU A 95 -0.92 -0.56 6.74
C LEU A 95 -0.67 -0.92 8.20
N ASP A 96 0.37 -1.69 8.50
CA ASP A 96 0.76 -2.02 9.87
C ASP A 96 1.15 -0.76 10.65
N THR A 97 1.88 0.16 10.02
CA THR A 97 2.30 1.42 10.64
C THR A 97 1.17 2.45 10.77
N LEU A 98 0.02 2.23 10.10
CA LEU A 98 -1.20 3.01 10.29
C LEU A 98 -2.05 2.50 11.46
N GLN A 99 -1.62 1.43 12.16
CA GLN A 99 -2.18 1.09 13.46
C GLN A 99 -1.84 2.22 14.47
N PRO A 100 -2.83 2.84 15.12
CA PRO A 100 -2.55 3.57 16.35
C PRO A 100 -2.12 2.54 17.39
N ASP A 101 -0.99 2.77 18.06
CA ASP A 101 -0.47 1.95 19.16
C ASP A 101 -1.58 1.60 20.16
N ALA A 102 -2.20 0.43 20.01
CA ALA A 102 -3.21 -0.09 20.93
C ALA A 102 -2.60 -0.77 22.16
N LYS A 103 -1.33 -0.48 22.48
CA LYS A 103 -0.63 -1.03 23.67
C LYS A 103 0.26 0.01 24.35
N ALA A 104 -0.33 1.11 24.81
CA ALA A 104 0.33 2.00 25.78
C ALA A 104 -0.69 2.68 26.71
N ASN A 105 -1.56 1.90 27.36
CA ASN A 105 -2.15 2.29 28.65
C ASN A 105 -2.95 1.11 29.25
N GLN A 106 -2.26 0.19 29.90
CA GLN A 106 -2.84 -0.47 31.06
C GLN A 106 -2.33 0.29 32.29
N PRO A 107 -3.18 1.05 33.01
CA PRO A 107 -2.81 1.50 34.34
C PRO A 107 -2.81 0.28 35.25
N SER A 108 -1.62 -0.04 35.76
CA SER A 108 -1.40 -0.94 36.89
C SER A 108 -2.39 -0.57 37.99
N SER A 109 -3.35 -1.45 38.27
CA SER A 109 -4.20 -1.28 39.45
C SER A 109 -3.43 -1.76 40.69
N PRO A 110 -3.51 -1.03 41.81
CA PRO A 110 -2.87 -1.39 43.07
C PRO A 110 -3.50 -2.64 43.72
#